data_AF-A0A014Q2D6-F1
#
_entry.id   AF-A0A014Q2D6-F1
#
_cell.length_a   1.000
_cell.length_b   1.000
_cell.length_c   1.000
_cell.angle_alpha   90.00
_cell.angle_beta   90.00
_cell.angle_gamma   90.00
#
_symmetry.space_group_name_H-M   'P 1'
#
loop_
_entity.id
_entity.type
_entity.pdbx_description
1 polymer ?
#
loop_
_entity_poly.entity_id
_entity_poly.type
_entity_poly.pdbx_seq_one_letter_code
_entity_poly.pdbx_strand_id
1 'polypeptide(L)'
;MLFRGIEVGTVTGTSLGAMADRVQITLRISKKYQHLVRNNSIFWLASGYNLKFGLIGGVVKTGTFQQFIQGGIAFATPPTVPLAPQATSGKHFLLEDEEPKDWRKWGTALPAN
;
A
#
# COMPACT_ATOMS: atom_id res chain seq x y z
N MET A 1 -2.54 -5.67 -2.07
CA MET A 1 -1.46 -5.01 -1.30
C MET A 1 -0.14 -5.63 -1.72
N LEU A 2 0.78 -4.80 -2.20
CA LEU A 2 2.02 -5.23 -2.84
C LEU A 2 3.24 -4.90 -1.98
N PHE A 3 4.20 -5.82 -1.93
CA PHE A 3 5.56 -5.57 -1.45
C PHE A 3 6.53 -5.93 -2.57
N ARG A 4 7.27 -4.95 -3.09
CA ARG A 4 8.18 -5.14 -4.24
C ARG A 4 7.50 -5.81 -5.45
N GLY A 5 6.23 -5.50 -5.69
CA GLY A 5 5.42 -6.08 -6.79
C GLY A 5 4.80 -7.45 -6.49
N ILE A 6 5.13 -8.08 -5.36
CA ILE A 6 4.52 -9.35 -4.93
C ILE A 6 3.28 -9.07 -4.10
N GLU A 7 2.17 -9.76 -4.39
CA GLU A 7 0.97 -9.69 -3.56
C GLU A 7 1.19 -10.34 -2.19
N VAL A 8 1.04 -9.55 -1.14
CA VAL A 8 1.24 -9.99 0.25
C VAL A 8 0.00 -9.84 1.13
N GLY A 9 -1.04 -9.20 0.62
CA GLY A 9 -2.29 -8.97 1.32
C GLY A 9 -3.34 -8.33 0.42
N THR A 10 -4.53 -8.10 0.97
CA THR A 10 -5.69 -7.59 0.24
C THR A 10 -6.37 -6.46 1.00
N VAL A 11 -7.14 -5.65 0.27
CA VAL A 11 -8.06 -4.67 0.85
C VAL A 11 -9.34 -5.42 1.21
N THR A 12 -9.75 -5.32 2.47
CA THR A 12 -10.93 -6.04 2.98
C THR A 12 -12.11 -5.14 3.29
N GLY A 13 -11.92 -3.82 3.26
CA GLY A 13 -13.00 -2.86 3.48
C GLY A 13 -12.58 -1.42 3.26
N THR A 14 -13.57 -0.58 3.02
CA THR A 14 -13.43 0.87 2.92
C THR A 14 -14.58 1.53 3.69
N SER A 15 -14.28 2.48 4.56
CA SER A 15 -15.27 3.24 5.33
C SER A 15 -14.87 4.70 5.41
N LEU A 16 -15.82 5.59 5.72
CA LEU A 16 -15.48 6.94 6.14
C LEU A 16 -15.04 6.92 7.60
N GLY A 17 -14.07 7.76 7.96
CA GLY A 17 -13.75 8.03 9.35
C GLY A 17 -14.95 8.67 10.07
N ALA A 18 -14.93 8.68 11.40
CA ALA A 18 -16.04 9.18 12.22
C ALA A 18 -16.47 10.63 11.89
N MET A 19 -15.53 11.47 11.42
CA MET A 19 -15.77 12.85 11.01
C MET A 19 -16.01 13.02 9.50
N ALA A 20 -16.04 11.93 8.73
CA ALA A 20 -16.12 11.92 7.27
C ALA A 20 -15.03 12.73 6.54
N ASP A 21 -13.95 13.10 7.22
CA ASP A 21 -12.81 13.87 6.70
C ASP A 21 -11.77 13.00 5.98
N ARG A 22 -11.88 11.67 6.14
CA ARG A 22 -10.93 10.70 5.60
C ARG A 22 -11.61 9.40 5.21
N VAL A 23 -11.06 8.72 4.22
CA VAL A 23 -11.40 7.33 3.92
C VAL A 23 -10.45 6.42 4.69
N GLN A 24 -11.01 5.49 5.46
CA GLN A 24 -10.28 4.41 6.11
C GLN A 24 -10.30 3.19 5.19
N ILE A 25 -9.11 2.63 4.94
CA ILE A 25 -8.93 1.43 4.14
C ILE A 25 -8.42 0.32 5.05
N THR A 26 -9.22 -0.74 5.20
CA THR A 26 -8.83 -1.89 6.01
C THR A 26 -8.07 -2.88 5.14
N LEU A 27 -6.83 -3.18 5.54
CA LEU A 27 -5.96 -4.14 4.88
C LEU A 27 -5.83 -5.42 5.71
N ARG A 28 -5.77 -6.56 5.03
CA ARG A 28 -5.38 -7.84 5.64
C ARG A 28 -4.10 -8.35 4.99
N ILE A 29 -3.09 -8.58 5.82
CA ILE A 29 -1.78 -9.10 5.41
C ILE A 29 -1.74 -10.60 5.67
N SER A 30 -1.24 -11.36 4.70
CA SER A 30 -1.05 -12.80 4.85
C SER A 30 -0.07 -13.11 5.98
N LYS A 31 -0.35 -14.15 6.77
CA LYS A 31 0.46 -14.54 7.94
C LYS A 31 1.97 -14.65 7.62
N LYS A 32 2.31 -15.27 6.48
CA LYS A 32 3.70 -15.43 6.01
C LYS A 32 4.46 -14.12 5.76
N TYR A 33 3.77 -12.98 5.64
CA TYR A 33 4.33 -11.68 5.29
C TYR A 33 4.14 -10.61 6.39
N GLN A 34 3.57 -10.96 7.54
CA GLN A 34 3.30 -10.00 8.62
C GLN A 34 4.56 -9.27 9.11
N HIS A 35 5.69 -9.97 9.14
CA HIS A 35 7.00 -9.43 9.56
C HIS A 35 7.54 -8.30 8.65
N LEU A 36 6.96 -8.10 7.46
CA LEU A 36 7.38 -7.07 6.52
C LEU A 36 6.91 -5.67 6.92
N VAL A 37 5.79 -5.57 7.65
CA VAL A 37 5.25 -4.27 8.05
C VAL A 37 5.81 -3.85 9.39
N ARG A 38 6.48 -2.70 9.37
CA ARG A 38 7.09 -2.06 10.53
C ARG A 38 6.37 -0.77 10.87
N ASN A 39 6.59 -0.28 12.08
CA ASN A 39 5.95 0.96 12.54
C ASN A 39 6.28 2.20 11.69
N ASN A 40 7.37 2.15 10.92
CA ASN A 40 7.80 3.20 9.99
C ASN A 40 7.58 2.82 8.51
N SER A 41 6.83 1.75 8.20
CA SER A 41 6.49 1.42 6.82
C SER A 41 5.68 2.55 6.20
N ILE A 42 6.02 2.88 4.96
CA ILE A 42 5.34 3.91 4.17
C ILE A 42 4.49 3.19 3.13
N PHE A 43 3.21 3.54 3.10
CA PHE A 43 2.22 3.00 2.18
C PHE A 43 1.89 4.06 1.14
N TRP A 44 1.75 3.66 -0.11
CA TRP A 44 1.32 4.54 -1.18
C TRP A 44 0.37 3.85 -2.14
N LEU A 45 -0.35 4.64 -2.90
CA LEU A 45 -1.13 4.17 -4.04
C LEU A 45 -0.16 3.68 -5.12
N ALA A 46 -0.08 2.37 -5.30
CA ALA A 46 0.69 1.78 -6.37
C ALA A 46 -0.02 2.09 -7.68
N SER A 47 0.42 3.17 -8.32
CA SER A 47 0.04 3.52 -9.68
C SER A 47 0.66 2.50 -10.63
N GLY A 48 0.00 1.34 -10.71
CA GLY A 48 0.30 0.31 -11.68
C GLY A 48 -0.05 0.84 -13.06
N TYR A 49 0.96 1.36 -13.77
CA TYR A 49 0.89 1.70 -15.18
C TYR A 49 -0.02 2.89 -15.49
N ASN A 50 0.59 3.91 -16.10
CA ASN A 50 0.02 4.55 -17.28
C ASN A 50 -1.18 3.77 -17.84
N LEU A 51 -2.33 4.42 -17.98
CA LEU A 51 -3.38 4.10 -18.95
C LEU A 51 -2.82 4.21 -20.39
N LYS A 52 -1.70 3.53 -20.66
CA LYS A 52 -1.16 3.23 -21.99
C LYS A 52 -1.70 1.88 -22.49
N PHE A 53 -2.75 1.34 -21.86
CA PHE A 53 -3.78 0.70 -22.66
C PHE A 53 -4.52 1.82 -23.40
N GLY A 54 -4.01 2.17 -24.58
CA GLY A 54 -4.77 2.94 -25.56
C GLY A 54 -6.17 2.34 -25.67
N LEU A 55 -7.22 3.13 -25.53
CA LEU A 55 -7.68 4.01 -26.61
C LEU A 55 -7.99 3.22 -27.89
N ILE A 56 -8.58 2.03 -27.76
CA ILE A 56 -9.43 1.49 -28.83
C ILE A 56 -10.89 1.83 -28.47
N GLY A 57 -11.25 3.10 -28.70
CA GLY A 57 -12.62 3.49 -29.08
C GLY A 57 -13.76 3.44 -28.05
N GLY A 58 -13.51 3.35 -26.74
CA GLY A 58 -14.59 3.31 -25.73
C GLY A 58 -14.53 4.49 -24.76
N VAL A 59 -15.64 5.22 -24.62
CA VAL A 59 -15.88 6.30 -23.64
C VAL A 59 -15.23 5.97 -22.29
N VAL A 60 -14.23 6.77 -21.89
CA VAL A 60 -13.51 6.59 -20.62
C VAL A 60 -14.44 6.96 -19.46
N LYS A 61 -15.15 5.97 -18.93
CA LYS A 61 -15.76 6.07 -17.61
C LYS A 61 -14.63 5.95 -16.59
N THR A 62 -14.19 7.08 -16.04
CA THR A 62 -13.26 7.11 -14.91
C THR A 62 -13.83 6.22 -13.80
N GLY A 63 -13.11 5.15 -13.45
CA GLY A 63 -13.57 4.19 -12.46
C GLY A 63 -13.81 4.82 -11.08
N THR A 64 -14.53 4.11 -10.21
CA THR A 64 -14.73 4.58 -8.82
C THR A 64 -13.42 4.46 -8.03
N PHE A 65 -13.29 5.22 -6.95
CA PHE A 65 -12.14 5.15 -6.02
C PHE A 65 -11.82 3.69 -5.57
N GLN A 66 -12.84 2.84 -5.44
CA GLN A 66 -12.67 1.42 -5.13
C GLN A 66 -11.94 0.62 -6.21
N GLN A 67 -12.18 0.92 -7.50
CA GLN A 67 -11.48 0.26 -8.62
C GLN A 67 -10.01 0.68 -8.68
N PHE A 68 -9.71 1.92 -8.29
CA PHE A 68 -8.33 2.41 -8.20
C PHE A 68 -7.54 1.80 -7.04
N ILE A 69 -8.14 1.67 -5.85
CA ILE A 69 -7.50 0.97 -4.71
C ILE A 69 -7.22 -0.51 -5.03
N GLN A 70 -8.08 -1.16 -5.82
CA GLN A 70 -7.81 -2.52 -6.32
C GLN A 70 -6.58 -2.57 -7.23
N GLY A 71 -6.27 -1.49 -7.96
CA GLY A 71 -5.04 -1.31 -8.75
C GLY A 71 -3.74 -1.37 -7.92
N GLY A 72 -3.86 -1.23 -6.60
CA GLY A 72 -2.90 -1.72 -5.63
C GLY A 72 -2.45 -0.65 -4.63
N ILE A 73 -2.48 -0.97 -3.34
CA ILE A 73 -1.67 -0.26 -2.33
C ILE A 73 -0.32 -0.99 -2.24
N ALA A 74 0.79 -0.27 -2.37
CA ALA A 74 2.12 -0.79 -2.13
C ALA A 74 2.70 -0.20 -0.84
N PHE A 75 3.73 -0.85 -0.33
CA PHE A 75 4.50 -0.32 0.79
C PHE A 75 5.96 -0.74 0.72
N ALA A 76 6.78 0.01 1.44
CA ALA A 76 8.17 -0.29 1.71
C ALA A 76 8.53 0.25 3.10
N THR A 77 9.60 -0.31 3.66
CA THR A 77 10.11 0.10 4.96
C THR A 77 11.45 0.80 4.74
N PRO A 78 11.60 2.07 5.16
CA PRO A 78 12.88 2.77 5.04
C PRO A 78 13.91 2.18 6.01
N PRO A 79 15.22 2.23 5.65
CA PRO A 79 16.27 1.67 6.46
C PRO A 79 16.43 2.50 7.74
N THR A 80 16.45 1.82 8.88
CA THR A 80 16.66 2.42 10.21
C THR A 80 17.58 1.50 11.02
N VAL A 81 18.39 2.09 11.89
CA VAL A 81 19.24 1.37 12.83
C VAL A 81 18.96 1.96 14.23
N PRO A 82 18.30 1.23 15.14
CA PRO A 82 17.78 -0.13 14.98
C PRO A 82 16.58 -0.23 14.03
N LEU A 83 16.29 -1.44 13.54
CA LEU A 83 15.09 -1.72 12.76
C LEU A 83 13.84 -1.43 13.60
N ALA A 84 12.88 -0.70 13.05
CA ALA A 84 11.63 -0.43 13.74
C ALA A 84 10.86 -1.73 14.08
N PRO A 85 10.11 -1.75 15.21
CA PRO A 85 9.30 -2.90 15.59
C PRO A 85 8.25 -3.27 14.53
N GLN A 86 7.83 -4.54 14.52
CA GLN A 86 6.69 -4.97 13.70
C GLN A 86 5.43 -4.18 14.10
N ALA A 87 4.62 -3.82 13.12
CA ALA A 87 3.36 -3.16 13.37
C ALA A 87 2.36 -4.13 14.02
N THR A 88 1.62 -3.64 15.01
CA THR A 88 0.54 -4.41 15.63
C THR A 88 -0.74 -4.34 14.78
N SER A 89 -1.64 -5.31 14.99
CA SER A 89 -2.98 -5.27 14.40
C SER A 89 -3.69 -3.97 14.79
N GLY A 90 -4.40 -3.35 13.85
CA GLY A 90 -5.10 -2.08 14.06
C GLY A 90 -4.22 -0.82 14.01
N LYS A 91 -2.92 -0.95 13.71
CA LYS A 91 -2.05 0.20 13.45
C LYS A 91 -2.56 0.99 12.23
N HIS A 92 -2.76 2.29 12.40
CA HIS A 92 -3.07 3.22 11.32
C HIS A 92 -1.80 3.77 10.67
N PHE A 93 -1.84 3.89 9.34
CA PHE A 93 -0.84 4.52 8.51
C PHE A 93 -1.51 5.58 7.63
N LEU A 94 -0.77 6.62 7.28
CA LEU A 94 -1.19 7.50 6.19
C LEU A 94 -0.87 6.80 4.86
N LEU A 95 -1.75 7.01 3.89
CA LEU A 95 -1.54 6.57 2.53
C LEU A 95 -0.98 7.76 1.76
N GLU A 96 0.26 7.64 1.32
CA GLU A 96 0.89 8.64 0.47
C GLU A 96 0.34 8.53 -0.96
N ASP A 97 0.20 9.68 -1.62
CA ASP A 97 -0.29 9.74 -3.00
C ASP A 97 0.75 9.22 -3.99
N GLU A 98 2.03 9.40 -3.68
CA GLU A 98 3.16 9.04 -4.53
C GLU A 98 4.12 8.07 -3.85
N GLU A 99 4.84 7.28 -4.66
CA GLU A 99 5.90 6.42 -4.14
C GLU A 99 7.06 7.25 -3.57
N PRO A 100 7.64 6.87 -2.41
CA PRO A 100 8.77 7.60 -1.84
C PRO A 100 9.97 7.61 -2.79
N LYS A 101 10.62 8.77 -2.93
CA LYS A 101 11.86 8.87 -3.73
C LYS A 101 12.88 7.84 -3.24
N ASP A 102 13.52 7.17 -4.19
CA ASP A 102 14.57 6.17 -3.94
C ASP A 102 14.16 4.93 -3.13
N TRP A 103 12.86 4.66 -2.92
CA TRP A 103 12.43 3.47 -2.15
C TRP A 103 13.02 2.15 -2.68
N ARG A 104 13.26 2.06 -3.99
CA ARG A 104 13.89 0.92 -4.66
C ARG A 104 15.33 0.68 -4.21
N LYS A 105 16.02 1.71 -3.72
CA LYS A 105 17.41 1.64 -3.21
C LYS A 105 17.50 1.29 -1.73
N TRP A 106 16.40 1.37 -0.98
CA TRP A 106 16.42 1.20 0.48
C TRP A 106 16.94 -0.16 0.94
N GLY A 107 16.63 -1.24 0.20
CA GLY A 107 17.21 -2.56 0.46
C GLY A 107 17.02 -3.10 1.88
N THR A 108 16.07 -2.58 2.66
CA THR A 108 15.95 -2.85 4.09
C THR A 108 15.73 -4.33 4.37
N ALA A 109 16.58 -4.88 5.25
CA ALA A 109 16.48 -6.27 5.68
C ALA A 109 15.34 -6.42 6.70
N LEU A 110 14.39 -7.30 6.40
CA LEU A 110 13.19 -7.56 7.20
C LEU A 110 13.12 -9.06 7.52
N PRO A 111 13.85 -9.54 8.55
CA PRO A 111 13.86 -10.96 8.87
C PRO A 111 12.50 -11.40 9.45
N ALA A 112 12.14 -12.65 9.17
CA ALA A 112 10.83 -13.21 9.52
C ALA A 112 10.65 -13.47 11.02
N ASN A 113 11.75 -13.70 11.75
CA ASN A 113 11.87 -14.05 13.17
C ASN A 113 10.77 -14.95 13.71
#